data_AF-A0A1L3SPV4-F1
#
_entry.id   AF-A0A1L3SPV4-F1
#
_cell.length_a   1.000
_cell.length_b   1.000
_cell.length_c   1.000
_cell.angle_alpha   90.00
_cell.angle_beta   90.00
_cell.angle_gamma   90.00
#
_symmetry.space_group_name_H-M   'P 1'
#
loop_
_entity.id
_entity.type
_entity.pdbx_description
1 polymer ?
#
loop_
_entity_poly.entity_id
_entity_poly.type
_entity_poly.pdbx_seq_one_letter_code
_entity_poly.pdbx_strand_id
1 'polypeptide(L)'
;MNVQPYLIGEGWIEVLDGNPTARDLFTRHYSNQHRRRGKAQPALIVGPGYKMVLITADGGAVCAWRNEKFRADGQDGVECAIYRREQGDLASRLLRTAMDLAWTRWPQTRLFTFVDPREVRPTMVKGPRGHLYPVFGYCFYQAGWRFAGTSQKRLHILECLPDRVAD
;
A
#
# COMPACT_ATOMS: atom_id res chain seq x y z
N MET A 1 -15.41 -15.69 -0.56
CA MET A 1 -14.51 -14.85 -1.37
C MET A 1 -15.38 -14.22 -2.47
N ASN A 2 -15.59 -12.90 -2.44
CA ASN A 2 -16.30 -12.22 -3.54
C ASN A 2 -15.29 -11.96 -4.66
N VAL A 3 -15.06 -12.98 -5.48
CA VAL A 3 -14.22 -12.89 -6.67
C VAL A 3 -15.11 -12.39 -7.79
N GLN A 4 -14.82 -11.21 -8.35
CA GLN A 4 -15.37 -10.87 -9.66
C GLN A 4 -14.84 -11.89 -10.67
N PRO A 5 -15.67 -12.52 -11.50
CA PRO A 5 -15.19 -13.47 -12.49
C PRO A 5 -14.32 -12.70 -13.49
N TYR A 6 -13.00 -12.88 -13.34
CA TYR A 6 -11.91 -12.49 -14.23
C TYR A 6 -12.02 -11.07 -14.79
N LEU A 7 -11.27 -10.14 -14.21
CA LEU A 7 -10.97 -8.91 -14.93
C LEU A 7 -10.17 -9.29 -16.17
N ILE A 8 -10.63 -8.87 -17.35
CA ILE A 8 -9.92 -9.11 -18.61
C ILE A 8 -8.67 -8.21 -18.60
N GLY A 9 -7.48 -8.80 -18.46
CA GLY A 9 -6.19 -8.09 -18.47
C GLY A 9 -5.10 -8.84 -17.70
N GLU A 10 -3.89 -8.29 -17.73
CA GLU A 10 -2.74 -8.75 -16.94
C GLU A 10 -2.32 -7.67 -15.94
N GLY A 11 -1.71 -8.09 -14.82
CA GLY A 11 -1.17 -7.15 -13.83
C GLY A 11 -2.25 -6.42 -13.02
N TRP A 12 -2.08 -5.11 -12.85
CA TRP A 12 -2.97 -4.25 -12.07
C TRP A 12 -4.09 -3.68 -12.90
N ILE A 13 -5.30 -3.76 -12.38
CA ILE A 13 -6.51 -3.28 -13.02
C ILE A 13 -7.16 -2.26 -12.12
N GLU A 14 -7.37 -1.06 -12.67
CA GLU A 14 -8.00 0.03 -11.96
C GLU A 14 -9.50 -0.23 -11.81
N VAL A 15 -10.00 -0.05 -10.59
CA VAL A 15 -11.40 -0.23 -10.23
C VAL A 15 -11.90 0.98 -9.46
N LEU A 16 -13.22 1.14 -9.43
CA LEU A 16 -13.85 2.15 -8.58
C LEU A 16 -13.70 1.78 -7.10
N ASP A 17 -13.51 2.80 -6.26
CA ASP A 17 -13.67 2.63 -4.82
C ASP A 17 -15.10 2.17 -4.51
N GLY A 18 -15.26 1.18 -3.65
CA GLY A 18 -16.49 0.41 -3.52
C GLY A 18 -16.49 -0.94 -4.22
N ASN A 19 -15.46 -1.24 -5.04
CA ASN A 19 -15.33 -2.55 -5.67
C ASN A 19 -15.39 -3.69 -4.62
N PRO A 20 -16.25 -4.71 -4.79
CA PRO A 20 -16.42 -5.77 -3.80
C PRO A 20 -15.16 -6.58 -3.51
N THR A 21 -14.32 -6.84 -4.50
CA THR A 21 -13.07 -7.61 -4.35
C THR A 21 -12.01 -6.79 -3.62
N ALA A 22 -11.83 -5.52 -4.00
CA ALA A 22 -10.94 -4.61 -3.28
C ALA A 22 -11.36 -4.44 -1.81
N ARG A 23 -12.67 -4.33 -1.56
CA ARG A 23 -13.25 -4.23 -0.22
C ARG A 23 -13.05 -5.49 0.60
N ASP A 24 -13.20 -6.66 -0.01
CA ASP A 24 -12.97 -7.95 0.65
C ASP A 24 -11.51 -8.06 1.14
N LEU A 25 -10.55 -7.73 0.27
CA LEU A 25 -9.12 -7.67 0.63
C LEU A 25 -8.85 -6.64 1.74
N PHE A 26 -9.39 -5.42 1.61
CA PHE A 26 -9.21 -4.37 2.62
C PHE A 26 -9.84 -4.74 3.97
N THR A 27 -10.95 -5.48 3.97
CA THR A 27 -11.61 -5.92 5.20
C THR A 27 -10.64 -6.68 6.11
N ARG A 28 -9.70 -7.44 5.52
CA ARG A 28 -8.66 -8.21 6.23
C ARG A 28 -7.36 -7.43 6.47
N HIS A 29 -7.26 -6.18 6.04
CA HIS A 29 -6.08 -5.35 6.25
C HIS A 29 -6.02 -4.81 7.68
N TYR A 30 -4.82 -4.72 8.26
CA TYR A 30 -4.63 -4.33 9.67
C TYR A 30 -5.04 -2.87 9.94
N SER A 31 -4.94 -1.99 8.93
CA SER A 31 -5.33 -0.59 9.06
C SER A 31 -6.85 -0.38 9.10
N ASN A 32 -7.64 -1.43 8.83
CA ASN A 32 -9.09 -1.35 8.86
C ASN A 32 -9.62 -1.18 10.29
N GLN A 33 -10.04 0.05 10.62
CA GLN A 33 -10.63 0.37 11.92
C GLN A 33 -12.01 -0.27 12.14
N HIS A 34 -12.79 -0.52 11.08
CA HIS A 34 -14.09 -1.19 11.21
C HIS A 34 -13.92 -2.61 11.68
N ARG A 35 -12.99 -3.37 11.06
CA ARG A 35 -12.57 -4.69 11.54
C ARG A 35 -12.17 -4.67 13.01
N ARG A 36 -11.31 -3.72 13.40
CA ARG A 36 -10.82 -3.60 14.80
C ARG A 36 -11.94 -3.32 15.80
N ARG A 37 -13.02 -2.66 15.36
CA ARG A 37 -14.18 -2.31 16.19
C ARG A 37 -15.33 -3.33 16.06
N GLY A 38 -15.14 -4.43 15.33
CA GLY A 38 -16.19 -5.42 15.07
C GLY A 38 -17.36 -4.86 14.24
N LYS A 39 -17.15 -3.78 13.48
CA LYS A 39 -18.17 -3.13 12.66
C LYS A 39 -18.14 -3.66 11.23
N ALA A 40 -19.30 -3.67 10.58
CA ALA A 40 -19.41 -3.95 9.16
C ALA A 40 -18.56 -2.95 8.34
N GLN A 41 -17.93 -3.45 7.29
CA GLN A 41 -17.09 -2.65 6.40
C GLN A 41 -17.97 -1.81 5.44
N PRO A 42 -17.83 -0.47 5.42
CA PRO A 42 -18.48 0.38 4.42
C PRO A 42 -18.09 0.01 2.99
N ALA A 43 -18.90 0.41 2.02
CA ALA A 43 -18.59 0.21 0.60
C ALA A 43 -17.24 0.86 0.25
N LEU A 44 -17.08 2.15 0.54
CA LEU A 44 -15.87 2.90 0.28
C LEU A 44 -14.77 2.50 1.26
N ILE A 45 -13.57 2.27 0.74
CA ILE A 45 -12.39 1.82 1.50
C ILE A 45 -11.26 2.85 1.53
N VAL A 46 -11.33 3.90 0.70
CA VAL A 46 -10.34 4.98 0.66
C VAL A 46 -10.95 6.27 1.19
N GLY A 47 -10.19 7.02 2.00
CA GLY A 47 -10.59 8.34 2.48
C GLY A 47 -10.80 9.37 1.36
N PRO A 48 -11.35 10.55 1.67
CA PRO A 48 -11.66 11.58 0.68
C PRO A 48 -10.41 12.08 -0.08
N GLY A 49 -10.57 12.53 -1.33
CA GLY A 49 -9.47 13.01 -2.17
C GLY A 49 -9.42 12.33 -3.52
N TYR A 50 -8.40 12.65 -4.33
CA TYR A 50 -8.15 11.96 -5.58
C TYR A 50 -7.58 10.58 -5.28
N LYS A 51 -8.08 9.55 -5.93
CA LYS A 51 -7.75 8.16 -5.60
C LYS A 51 -7.61 7.30 -6.84
N MET A 52 -6.78 6.28 -6.72
CA MET A 52 -6.64 5.18 -7.66
C MET A 52 -6.71 3.90 -6.85
N VAL A 53 -7.65 3.02 -7.16
CA VAL A 53 -7.77 1.70 -6.52
C VAL A 53 -7.44 0.66 -7.57
N LEU A 54 -6.45 -0.17 -7.26
CA LEU A 54 -5.95 -1.22 -8.12
C LEU A 54 -6.22 -2.57 -7.47
N ILE A 55 -6.65 -3.54 -8.27
CA ILE A 55 -6.63 -4.95 -7.91
C ILE A 55 -5.90 -5.74 -8.98
N THR A 56 -5.20 -6.80 -8.61
CA THR A 56 -4.56 -7.67 -9.60
C THR A 56 -5.62 -8.46 -10.38
N ALA A 57 -5.29 -8.87 -11.62
CA ALA A 57 -6.18 -9.65 -12.47
C ALA A 57 -6.66 -10.96 -11.83
N ASP A 58 -5.83 -11.57 -10.98
CA ASP A 58 -6.16 -12.76 -10.18
C ASP A 58 -7.02 -12.46 -8.94
N GLY A 59 -7.33 -11.19 -8.66
CA GLY A 59 -8.04 -10.73 -7.48
C GLY A 59 -7.27 -10.93 -6.16
N GLY A 60 -5.97 -11.25 -6.24
CA GLY A 60 -5.13 -11.66 -5.11
C GLY A 60 -4.46 -10.52 -4.36
N ALA A 61 -4.44 -9.30 -4.91
CA ALA A 61 -3.84 -8.14 -4.27
C ALA A 61 -4.65 -6.87 -4.52
N VAL A 62 -4.56 -5.92 -3.60
CA VAL A 62 -5.13 -4.57 -3.67
C VAL A 62 -4.06 -3.54 -3.33
N CYS A 63 -4.00 -2.47 -4.13
CA CYS A 63 -3.21 -1.29 -3.85
C CYS A 63 -4.09 -0.05 -4.04
N ALA A 64 -4.11 0.86 -3.07
CA ALA A 64 -4.85 2.09 -3.18
C ALA A 64 -3.93 3.29 -2.94
N TRP A 65 -3.94 4.20 -3.91
CA TRP A 65 -3.23 5.47 -3.87
C TRP A 65 -4.20 6.60 -3.61
N ARG A 66 -3.81 7.54 -2.76
CA ARG A 66 -4.63 8.69 -2.37
C ARG A 66 -3.80 9.96 -2.40
N ASN A 67 -4.22 10.92 -3.20
CA ASN A 67 -3.69 12.28 -3.20
C ASN A 67 -4.72 13.21 -2.56
N GLU A 68 -4.41 13.63 -1.33
CA GLU A 68 -5.27 14.47 -0.50
C GLU A 68 -4.72 15.91 -0.49
N LYS A 69 -5.53 16.86 -0.94
CA LYS A 69 -5.12 18.28 -1.06
C LYS A 69 -4.84 18.94 0.29
N PHE A 70 -5.52 18.52 1.35
CA PHE A 70 -5.42 19.12 2.68
C PHE A 70 -5.15 18.03 3.72
N ARG A 71 -3.91 17.96 4.20
CA ARG A 71 -3.50 16.99 5.22
C ARG A 71 -3.10 17.68 6.51
N ALA A 72 -3.52 17.11 7.64
CA ALA A 72 -3.17 17.60 8.98
C ALA A 72 -1.90 16.93 9.54
N ASP A 73 -1.34 15.94 8.86
CA ASP A 73 -0.15 15.18 9.29
C ASP A 73 1.17 15.73 8.71
N GLY A 74 1.10 16.83 7.96
CA GLY A 74 2.25 17.50 7.36
C GLY A 74 2.95 16.68 6.26
N GLN A 75 2.36 15.57 5.80
CA GLN A 75 2.90 14.83 4.65
C GLN A 75 2.49 15.52 3.34
N ASP A 76 3.39 15.47 2.37
CA ASP A 76 3.14 15.91 0.99
C ASP A 76 3.43 14.76 0.01
N GLY A 77 2.66 14.70 -1.08
CA GLY A 77 2.72 13.68 -2.11
C GLY A 77 1.53 12.71 -2.14
N VAL A 78 1.72 11.55 -2.76
CA VAL A 78 0.68 10.51 -2.91
C VAL A 78 0.86 9.41 -1.88
N GLU A 79 -0.19 9.17 -1.10
CA GLU A 79 -0.24 8.15 -0.07
C GLU A 79 -0.58 6.77 -0.67
N CYS A 80 0.28 5.77 -0.47
CA CYS A 80 -0.12 4.36 -0.56
C CYS A 80 -0.95 4.04 0.69
N ALA A 81 -2.26 4.30 0.61
CA ALA A 81 -3.20 4.15 1.71
C ALA A 81 -3.52 2.69 2.03
N ILE A 82 -3.48 1.82 1.01
CA ILE A 82 -3.71 0.39 1.15
C ILE A 82 -2.67 -0.35 0.29
N TYR A 83 -2.00 -1.34 0.88
CA TYR A 83 -1.28 -2.35 0.11
C TYR A 83 -1.45 -3.71 0.80
N ARG A 84 -2.08 -4.65 0.10
CA ARG A 84 -2.27 -6.02 0.59
C ARG A 84 -2.13 -7.00 -0.55
N ARG A 85 -1.29 -8.01 -0.36
CA ARG A 85 -1.15 -9.15 -1.26
C ARG A 85 -1.44 -10.44 -0.50
N GLU A 86 -2.42 -11.20 -0.98
CA GLU A 86 -2.73 -12.56 -0.51
C GLU A 86 -2.23 -13.62 -1.51
N GLN A 87 -2.17 -13.30 -2.80
CA GLN A 87 -1.73 -14.20 -3.88
C GLN A 87 -0.97 -13.44 -4.98
N GLY A 88 -0.50 -14.14 -6.02
CA GLY A 88 0.22 -13.55 -7.16
C GLY A 88 1.75 -13.49 -6.99
N ASP A 89 2.41 -12.62 -7.76
CA ASP A 89 3.87 -12.44 -7.78
C ASP A 89 4.42 -11.90 -6.42
N LEU A 90 5.75 -11.77 -6.33
CA LEU A 90 6.46 -11.20 -5.20
C LEU A 90 5.90 -9.81 -4.84
N ALA A 91 5.62 -9.60 -3.55
CA ALA A 91 5.02 -8.36 -3.07
C ALA A 91 5.80 -7.10 -3.53
N SER A 92 7.12 -7.10 -3.47
CA SER A 92 7.92 -5.96 -3.94
C SER A 92 7.85 -5.71 -5.45
N ARG A 93 7.69 -6.76 -6.27
CA ARG A 93 7.49 -6.62 -7.73
C ARG A 93 6.12 -6.03 -8.04
N LEU A 94 5.07 -6.58 -7.43
CA LEU A 94 3.71 -6.02 -7.56
C LEU A 94 3.64 -4.58 -7.08
N LEU A 95 4.33 -4.25 -5.98
CA LEU A 95 4.36 -2.88 -5.48
C LEU A 95 5.05 -1.93 -6.48
N ARG A 96 6.18 -2.33 -7.09
CA ARG A 96 6.84 -1.52 -8.13
C ARG A 96 5.93 -1.21 -9.31
N THR A 97 5.24 -2.22 -9.85
CA THR A 97 4.33 -1.98 -10.98
C THR A 97 3.11 -1.12 -10.59
N ALA A 98 2.66 -1.18 -9.33
CA ALA A 98 1.65 -0.24 -8.82
C ALA A 98 2.20 1.18 -8.67
N MET A 99 3.48 1.35 -8.32
CA MET A 99 4.15 2.65 -8.24
C MET A 99 4.26 3.30 -9.63
N ASP A 100 4.59 2.53 -10.66
CA ASP A 100 4.66 3.02 -12.04
C ASP A 100 3.31 3.62 -12.50
N LEU A 101 2.21 2.95 -12.17
CA LEU A 101 0.86 3.47 -12.42
C LEU A 101 0.58 4.74 -11.61
N ALA A 102 1.00 4.78 -10.34
CA ALA A 102 0.86 5.96 -9.50
C ALA A 102 1.64 7.16 -10.06
N TRP A 103 2.87 6.98 -10.50
CA TRP A 103 3.67 8.05 -11.12
C TRP A 103 3.20 8.43 -12.51
N THR A 104 2.60 7.49 -13.26
CA THR A 104 1.92 7.83 -14.51
C THR A 104 0.75 8.79 -14.25
N ARG A 105 -0.01 8.57 -13.16
CA ARG A 105 -1.13 9.45 -12.78
C ARG A 105 -0.72 10.75 -12.09
N TRP A 106 0.29 10.68 -11.24
CA TRP A 106 0.85 11.80 -10.49
C TRP A 106 2.36 11.87 -10.72
N PRO A 107 2.79 12.42 -11.86
CA PRO A 107 4.20 12.49 -12.22
C PRO A 107 5.02 13.27 -11.21
N GLN A 108 6.30 12.90 -11.08
CA GLN A 108 7.29 13.64 -10.28
C GLN A 108 6.90 13.85 -8.80
N THR A 109 5.99 13.02 -8.29
CA THR A 109 5.44 13.18 -6.94
C THR A 109 6.07 12.17 -5.99
N ARG A 110 6.33 12.60 -4.75
CA ARG A 110 6.73 11.72 -3.65
C ARG A 110 5.63 10.68 -3.39
N LEU A 111 5.99 9.41 -3.28
CA LEU A 111 5.12 8.37 -2.75
C LEU A 111 5.43 8.16 -1.28
N PHE A 112 4.42 8.00 -0.43
CA PHE A 112 4.63 7.71 0.99
C PHE A 112 3.58 6.75 1.55
N THR A 113 3.88 6.13 2.69
CA THR A 113 2.97 5.22 3.38
C THR A 113 3.25 5.21 4.87
N PHE A 114 2.30 4.67 5.63
CA PHE A 114 2.43 4.45 7.06
C PHE A 114 2.37 2.95 7.39
N VAL A 115 3.43 2.45 8.03
CA VAL A 115 3.49 1.08 8.53
C VAL A 115 3.37 1.09 10.05
N ASP A 116 2.42 0.32 10.60
CA ASP A 116 2.33 0.14 12.05
C ASP A 116 3.22 -1.05 12.46
N PRO A 117 4.38 -0.82 13.10
CA PRO A 117 5.26 -1.91 13.50
C PRO A 117 4.63 -2.83 14.56
N ARG A 118 3.52 -2.43 15.19
CA ARG A 118 2.79 -3.25 16.18
C ARG A 118 1.83 -4.25 15.54
N GLU A 119 1.43 -4.01 14.29
CA GLU A 119 0.40 -4.80 13.59
C GLU A 119 1.00 -5.64 12.45
N VAL A 120 2.27 -5.41 12.10
CA VAL A 120 2.98 -6.08 11.01
C VAL A 120 4.08 -6.97 11.55
N ARG A 121 4.09 -8.25 11.16
CA ARG A 121 5.19 -9.16 11.48
C ARG A 121 6.48 -8.68 10.78
N PRO A 122 7.60 -8.51 11.51
CA PRO A 122 8.85 -8.08 10.90
C PRO A 122 9.48 -9.19 10.06
N THR A 123 10.26 -8.79 9.06
CA THR A 123 11.26 -9.65 8.43
C THR A 123 12.59 -9.46 9.18
N MET A 124 13.22 -10.55 9.60
CA MET A 124 14.53 -10.50 10.26
C MET A 124 15.62 -10.43 9.19
N VAL A 125 16.41 -9.35 9.19
CA VAL A 125 17.47 -9.12 8.21
C VAL A 125 18.82 -9.14 8.91
N LYS A 126 19.84 -9.71 8.26
CA LYS A 126 21.20 -9.76 8.79
C LYS A 126 21.91 -8.43 8.57
N GLY A 127 22.36 -7.80 9.66
CA GLY A 127 23.13 -6.56 9.64
C GLY A 127 24.59 -6.77 9.29
N PRO A 128 25.34 -5.67 9.06
CA PRO A 128 26.75 -5.71 8.67
C PRO A 128 27.63 -6.49 9.66
N ARG A 129 27.27 -6.48 10.94
CA ARG A 129 27.97 -7.20 12.03
C ARG A 129 27.36 -8.56 12.37
N GLY A 130 26.56 -9.13 11.46
CA GLY A 130 25.96 -10.46 11.62
C GLY A 130 24.75 -10.55 12.56
N HIS A 131 24.40 -9.49 13.29
CA HIS A 131 23.19 -9.44 14.12
C HIS A 131 21.92 -9.39 13.26
N LEU A 132 20.86 -10.07 13.69
CA LEU A 132 19.54 -9.95 13.05
C LEU A 132 18.81 -8.72 13.60
N TYR A 133 18.20 -7.94 12.71
CA TYR A 133 17.36 -6.80 13.08
C TYR A 133 15.97 -6.88 12.41
N PRO A 134 14.90 -6.47 13.10
CA PRO A 134 13.55 -6.51 12.55
C PRO A 134 13.33 -5.37 11.55
N VAL A 135 12.78 -5.70 10.39
CA VAL A 135 12.36 -4.75 9.37
C VAL A 135 10.85 -4.87 9.12
N PHE A 136 10.12 -3.78 9.33
CA PHE A 136 8.67 -3.71 9.15
C PHE A 136 8.34 -3.13 7.78
N GLY A 137 7.44 -3.78 7.04
CA GLY A 137 7.16 -3.37 5.66
C GLY A 137 8.30 -3.71 4.69
N TYR A 138 8.96 -4.86 4.88
CA TYR A 138 10.13 -5.28 4.09
C TYR A 138 9.93 -5.18 2.56
N CYS A 139 8.73 -5.46 2.05
CA CYS A 139 8.41 -5.32 0.63
C CYS A 139 8.58 -3.90 0.10
N PHE A 140 8.32 -2.87 0.91
CA PHE A 140 8.53 -1.47 0.52
C PHE A 140 10.01 -1.19 0.30
N TYR A 141 10.88 -1.59 1.24
CA TYR A 141 12.33 -1.41 1.08
C TYR A 141 12.86 -2.15 -0.15
N GLN A 142 12.37 -3.38 -0.38
CA GLN A 142 12.71 -4.13 -1.58
C GLN A 142 12.19 -3.49 -2.87
N ALA A 143 11.18 -2.62 -2.79
CA ALA A 143 10.63 -1.83 -3.89
C ALA A 143 11.29 -0.44 -4.03
N GLY A 144 12.41 -0.17 -3.35
CA GLY A 144 13.14 1.10 -3.45
C GLY A 144 12.68 2.18 -2.47
N TRP A 145 11.85 1.84 -1.50
CA TRP A 145 11.43 2.78 -0.46
C TRP A 145 12.51 2.93 0.62
N ARG A 146 12.51 4.08 1.30
CA ARG A 146 13.35 4.34 2.47
C ARG A 146 12.51 4.79 3.67
N PHE A 147 13.09 4.66 4.85
CA PHE A 147 12.53 5.25 6.06
C PHE A 147 12.62 6.79 6.00
N ALA A 148 11.52 7.48 6.31
CA ALA A 148 11.37 8.93 6.25
C ALA A 148 11.06 9.56 7.61
N GLY A 149 10.86 8.75 8.65
CA GLY A 149 10.56 9.22 9.99
C GLY A 149 9.44 8.45 10.65
N THR A 150 8.93 9.00 11.74
CA THR A 150 7.89 8.38 12.57
C THR A 150 6.76 9.38 12.79
N SER A 151 5.52 8.94 12.60
CA SER A 151 4.34 9.78 12.84
C SER A 151 4.10 9.99 14.34
N GLN A 152 3.25 10.95 14.70
CA GLN A 152 2.82 11.17 16.09
C GLN A 152 2.24 9.91 16.76
N LYS A 153 1.64 9.01 15.96
CA LYS A 153 1.07 7.72 16.43
C LYS A 153 2.09 6.57 16.42
N ARG A 154 3.38 6.88 16.26
CA ARG A 154 4.49 5.94 16.16
C ARG A 154 4.43 4.98 14.97
N LEU A 155 3.78 5.40 13.88
CA LEU A 155 3.83 4.66 12.62
C LEU A 155 5.12 5.00 11.89
N HIS A 156 5.78 4.00 11.30
CA HIS A 156 6.90 4.24 10.41
C HIS A 156 6.40 4.90 9.13
N ILE A 157 6.97 6.05 8.79
CA ILE A 157 6.74 6.72 7.52
C ILE A 157 7.80 6.20 6.57
N LEU A 158 7.37 5.55 5.48
CA LEU A 158 8.26 5.16 4.40
C LEU A 158 7.94 6.03 3.19
N GLU A 159 8.95 6.31 2.38
CA GLU A 159 8.80 7.09 1.16
C GLU A 159 9.60 6.53 0.00
N CYS A 160 9.16 6.84 -1.21
CA CYS A 160 9.90 6.62 -2.44
C CYS A 160 9.81 7.89 -3.30
N LEU A 161 10.95 8.29 -3.87
CA LEU A 161 11.07 9.44 -4.77
C LEU A 161 11.20 8.93 -6.21
N PRO A 162 10.65 9.64 -7.20
CA PRO A 162 10.65 9.21 -8.60
C PRO A 162 12.07 8.89 -9.13
N ASP A 163 13.08 9.68 -8.75
CA ASP A 163 14.46 9.49 -9.21
C ASP A 163 15.17 8.27 -8.59
N ARG A 164 14.56 7.61 -7.60
CA ARG A 164 15.14 6.46 -6.90
C ARG A 164 14.75 5.11 -7.49
N VAL A 165 13.96 5.10 -8.57
CA VAL A 165 13.52 3.87 -9.25
C VAL A 165 14.28 3.67 -10.58
N ALA A 166 15.37 4.40 -10.80
CA ALA A 166 16.27 4.14 -11.91
C ALA A 166 17.07 2.83 -11.70
N ASP A 167 16.72 1.84 -12.54
CA ASP A 167 17.33 0.53 -12.87
C ASP A 167 17.63 -0.50 -11.75
#